data_AF-A0A923NBX6-F1
#
_entry.id   AF-A0A923NBX6-F1
#
_cell.length_a   1.000
_cell.length_b   1.000
_cell.length_c   1.000
_cell.angle_alpha   90.00
_cell.angle_beta   90.00
_cell.angle_gamma   90.00
#
_symmetry.space_group_name_H-M   'P 1'
#
loop_
_entity.id
_entity.type
_entity.pdbx_description
1 polymer ?
#
loop_
_entity_poly.entity_id
_entity_poly.type
_entity_poly.pdbx_seq_one_letter_code
_entity_poly.pdbx_strand_id
1 'polypeptide(L)'
;MILESLTTYSRKEVLKAFKHLRYVRDNNTYFLYLIFEGSDCMYVGETSNIFWRMAKHRAKCTDTSLIYLQEYKSKEEVLRLEKHFIRMLKPKFNNRYCLEGQLELFAA
;
A
#
# COMPACT_ATOMS: atom_id res chain seq x y z
N MET A 1 -1.78 17.76 1.43
CA MET A 1 -2.54 16.52 1.07
C MET A 1 -1.88 15.33 1.75
N ILE A 2 -2.61 14.31 2.23
CA ILE A 2 -2.02 13.16 2.98
C ILE A 2 -0.90 12.42 2.19
N LEU A 3 -0.90 12.52 0.86
CA LEU A 3 0.18 11.96 0.04
C LEU A 3 1.55 12.63 0.26
N GLU A 4 1.58 13.89 0.72
CA GLU A 4 2.82 14.65 0.96
C GLU A 4 3.60 14.16 2.18
N SER A 5 2.94 13.47 3.11
CA SER A 5 3.61 12.87 4.27
C SER A 5 4.16 11.47 3.98
N LEU A 6 3.79 10.87 2.84
CA LEU A 6 4.28 9.56 2.43
C LEU A 6 5.66 9.69 1.79
N THR A 7 6.58 8.79 2.11
CA THR A 7 7.86 8.76 1.43
C THR A 7 7.71 8.04 0.09
N THR A 8 8.23 8.65 -0.97
CA THR A 8 8.17 8.10 -2.33
C THR A 8 9.41 7.28 -2.65
N TYR A 9 9.20 6.14 -3.29
CA TYR A 9 10.23 5.22 -3.75
C TYR A 9 9.87 4.66 -5.12
N SER A 10 10.88 4.25 -5.88
CA SER A 10 10.73 3.22 -6.90
C SER A 10 10.69 1.82 -6.28
N ARG A 11 10.23 0.82 -7.04
CA ARG A 11 10.25 -0.59 -6.60
C ARG A 11 11.64 -1.07 -6.20
N LYS A 12 12.68 -0.68 -6.95
CA LYS A 12 14.06 -1.08 -6.67
C LYS A 12 14.55 -0.48 -5.36
N GLU A 13 14.17 0.76 -5.06
CA GLU A 13 14.54 1.44 -3.82
C GLU A 13 13.87 0.80 -2.61
N VAL A 14 12.59 0.43 -2.69
CA VAL A 14 11.93 -0.32 -1.60
C VAL A 14 12.64 -1.64 -1.32
N LEU A 15 12.96 -2.41 -2.37
CA LEU A 15 13.67 -3.68 -2.21
C LEU A 15 15.06 -3.51 -1.61
N LYS A 16 15.74 -2.39 -1.90
CA LYS A 16 17.06 -2.07 -1.34
C LYS A 16 16.96 -1.62 0.13
N ALA A 17 16.09 -0.65 0.42
CA ALA A 17 15.92 -0.06 1.75
C ALA A 17 15.40 -1.08 2.77
N PHE A 18 14.44 -1.91 2.35
CA PHE A 18 13.78 -2.88 3.23
C PHE A 18 14.33 -4.30 3.10
N LYS A 19 15.53 -4.47 2.51
CA LYS A 19 16.18 -5.80 2.35
C LYS A 19 16.31 -6.55 3.68
N HIS A 20 16.49 -5.83 4.78
CA HIS A 20 16.58 -6.40 6.13
C HIS A 20 15.30 -7.18 6.53
N LEU A 21 14.13 -6.79 6.02
CA LEU A 21 12.86 -7.48 6.27
C LEU A 21 12.74 -8.84 5.57
N ARG A 22 13.68 -9.20 4.67
CA ARG A 22 13.65 -10.48 3.95
C ARG A 22 13.62 -11.70 4.87
N TYR A 23 14.28 -11.61 6.02
CA TYR A 23 14.45 -12.71 6.97
C TYR A 23 13.64 -12.52 8.26
N VAL A 24 12.85 -11.45 8.36
CA VAL A 24 12.00 -11.17 9.52
C VAL A 24 10.73 -12.01 9.42
N ARG A 25 10.51 -12.88 10.42
CA ARG A 25 9.31 -13.73 10.51
C ARG A 25 8.16 -13.00 11.20
N ASP A 26 8.44 -12.37 12.32
CA ASP A 26 7.47 -11.63 13.11
C ASP A 26 7.78 -10.14 13.03
N ASN A 27 6.82 -9.36 12.53
CA ASN A 27 6.94 -7.91 12.46
C ASN A 27 5.74 -7.26 13.15
N ASN A 28 6.04 -6.33 14.05
CA ASN A 28 5.06 -5.49 14.75
C ASN A 28 4.87 -4.13 14.07
N THR A 29 5.44 -3.97 12.88
CA THR A 29 5.29 -2.77 12.04
C THR A 29 4.42 -3.09 10.84
N TYR A 30 3.51 -2.17 10.52
CA TYR A 30 2.60 -2.26 9.40
C TYR A 30 2.89 -1.13 8.41
N PHE A 31 2.75 -1.43 7.14
CA PHE A 31 3.04 -0.51 6.05
C PHE A 31 1.77 -0.27 5.25
N LEU A 32 1.46 0.99 5.00
CA LEU A 32 0.53 1.39 3.96
C LEU A 32 1.34 1.76 2.72
N TYR A 33 0.97 1.21 1.57
CA TYR A 33 1.62 1.55 0.31
C TYR A 33 0.62 1.81 -0.82
N LEU A 34 0.95 2.78 -1.65
CA LEU A 34 0.18 3.14 -2.83
C LEU A 34 1.11 3.09 -4.04
N ILE A 35 0.68 2.44 -5.11
CA ILE A 35 1.40 2.32 -6.38
C ILE A 35 0.73 3.25 -7.38
N PHE A 36 1.48 4.20 -7.91
CA PHE A 36 1.06 5.14 -8.94
C PHE A 36 1.85 4.92 -10.22
N GLU A 37 1.19 5.16 -11.35
CA GLU A 37 1.81 5.26 -12.67
C GLU A 37 1.38 6.58 -13.30
N GLY A 38 2.30 7.54 -13.40
CA GLY A 38 1.94 8.92 -13.72
C GLY A 38 1.00 9.50 -12.66
N SER A 39 -0.18 9.97 -13.09
CA SER A 39 -1.25 10.47 -12.21
C SER A 39 -2.20 9.39 -11.68
N ASP A 40 -2.14 8.19 -12.24
CA ASP A 40 -3.14 7.16 -11.96
C ASP A 40 -2.73 6.29 -10.78
N CYS A 41 -3.64 6.16 -9.81
CA CYS A 41 -3.47 5.23 -8.70
C CYS A 41 -3.76 3.81 -9.20
N MET A 42 -2.73 2.97 -9.25
CA MET A 42 -2.82 1.61 -9.77
C MET A 42 -3.25 0.63 -8.69
N TYR A 43 -2.75 0.80 -7.47
CA TYR A 43 -3.04 -0.12 -6.38
C TYR A 43 -2.80 0.53 -5.01
N VAL A 44 -3.63 0.18 -4.04
CA VAL A 44 -3.44 0.52 -2.62
C VAL A 44 -3.41 -0.79 -1.84
N GLY A 45 -2.48 -0.90 -0.90
CA GLY A 45 -2.43 -2.07 -0.05
C GLY A 45 -1.77 -1.85 1.29
N GLU A 46 -1.99 -2.80 2.19
CA GLU A 46 -1.24 -2.92 3.43
C GLU A 46 -0.39 -4.19 3.51
N THR A 47 0.64 -4.15 4.35
CA THR A 47 1.41 -5.34 4.70
C THR A 47 2.24 -5.13 5.97
N SER A 48 2.56 -6.21 6.69
CA SER A 48 3.63 -6.21 7.70
C SER A 48 5.03 -6.47 7.12
N ASN A 49 5.16 -6.77 5.82
CA ASN A 49 6.46 -7.00 5.19
C ASN A 49 6.50 -6.43 3.77
N ILE A 50 6.93 -5.17 3.67
CA ILE A 50 6.93 -4.44 2.40
C ILE A 50 7.92 -5.02 1.37
N PHE A 51 9.03 -5.61 1.82
CA PHE A 51 10.01 -6.24 0.94
C PHE A 51 9.39 -7.37 0.13
N TRP A 52 8.78 -8.35 0.78
CA TRP A 52 8.16 -9.48 0.10
C TRP A 52 6.95 -9.06 -0.75
N ARG A 53 6.22 -8.03 -0.29
CA ARG A 53 5.11 -7.48 -1.05
C ARG A 53 5.57 -6.86 -2.37
N MET A 54 6.63 -6.06 -2.36
CA MET A 54 7.21 -5.48 -3.58
C MET A 54 7.94 -6.50 -4.45
N ALA A 55 8.49 -7.56 -3.86
CA ALA A 55 9.04 -8.67 -4.61
C ALA A 55 7.94 -9.35 -5.46
N LYS A 56 6.76 -9.59 -4.86
CA LYS A 56 5.61 -10.24 -5.51
C LYS A 56 4.88 -9.37 -6.52
N HIS A 57 4.74 -8.07 -6.27
CA HIS A 57 3.98 -7.14 -7.13
C HIS A 57 4.66 -6.76 -8.45
N ARG A 58 5.48 -7.65 -9.04
CA ARG A 58 6.13 -7.38 -10.33
C ARG A 58 5.13 -7.05 -11.45
N ALA A 59 3.94 -7.66 -11.44
CA ALA A 59 2.92 -7.42 -12.45
C ALA A 59 2.09 -6.13 -12.23
N LYS A 60 2.23 -5.48 -11.06
CA LYS A 60 1.50 -4.25 -10.72
C LYS A 60 2.40 -3.01 -10.76
N CYS A 61 3.69 -3.21 -10.97
CA CYS A 61 4.68 -2.14 -11.09
C CYS A 61 5.32 -2.21 -12.46
N THR A 62 5.36 -1.08 -13.14
CA THR A 62 6.26 -0.80 -14.26
C THR A 62 7.56 -0.15 -13.76
N ASP A 63 8.53 0.04 -14.65
CA ASP A 63 9.79 0.71 -14.29
C ASP A 63 9.59 2.19 -13.93
N THR A 64 8.47 2.78 -14.34
CA THR A 64 8.06 4.17 -14.04
C THR A 64 7.12 4.28 -12.85
N SER A 65 6.78 3.18 -12.20
CA SER A 65 5.86 3.20 -11.06
C SER A 65 6.48 3.86 -9.83
N LEU A 66 5.71 4.71 -9.17
CA LEU A 66 6.03 5.34 -7.89
C LEU A 66 5.28 4.65 -6.76
N ILE A 67 5.99 4.34 -5.68
CA ILE A 67 5.47 3.71 -4.48
C ILE A 67 5.52 4.74 -3.37
N TYR A 68 4.35 5.21 -2.94
CA TYR A 68 4.20 6.01 -1.73
C TYR A 68 4.06 5.06 -0.55
N LEU A 69 4.88 5.23 0.48
CA LEU A 69 5.02 4.29 1.58
C LEU A 69 5.09 5.01 2.92
N GLN A 70 4.39 4.46 3.92
CA GLN A 70 4.50 4.90 5.31
C GLN A 70 4.33 3.74 6.29
N GLU A 71 5.07 3.84 7.38
CA GLU A 71 5.08 2.90 8.51
C GLU A 71 4.12 3.32 9.62
N TYR A 72 3.49 2.34 10.24
CA TYR A 72 2.53 2.49 11.32
C TYR A 72 2.72 1.37 12.35
N LYS A 73 2.32 1.67 13.60
CA LYS A 73 2.36 0.71 14.71
C LYS A 73 1.04 -0.02 14.94
N SER A 74 -0.09 0.54 14.49
CA SER A 74 -1.42 -0.09 14.61
C SER A 74 -1.85 -0.71 13.29
N LYS A 75 -2.26 -1.97 13.36
CA LYS A 75 -2.83 -2.69 12.22
C LYS A 75 -4.19 -2.13 11.84
N GLU A 76 -5.01 -1.82 12.85
CA GLU A 76 -6.36 -1.29 12.69
C GLU A 76 -6.34 0.05 11.98
N GLU A 77 -5.39 0.91 12.34
CA GLU A 77 -5.17 2.20 11.68
C GLU A 77 -4.85 2.02 10.19
N VAL A 78 -3.90 1.16 9.85
CA VAL A 78 -3.50 0.90 8.46
C VAL A 78 -4.64 0.31 7.64
N LEU A 79 -5.40 -0.64 8.20
CA LEU A 79 -6.55 -1.22 7.52
C LEU A 79 -7.64 -0.19 7.23
N ARG A 80 -7.88 0.75 8.17
CA ARG A 80 -8.83 1.85 7.96
C ARG A 80 -8.35 2.79 6.87
N LEU A 81 -7.06 3.13 6.86
CA LEU A 81 -6.46 4.00 5.84
C LEU A 81 -6.46 3.34 4.45
N GLU A 82 -6.12 2.05 4.36
CA GLU A 82 -6.19 1.29 3.11
C GLU A 82 -7.59 1.39 2.50
N LYS A 83 -8.63 1.09 3.27
CA LYS A 83 -10.03 1.21 2.82
C LYS A 83 -10.38 2.63 2.39
N HIS A 84 -9.95 3.64 3.16
CA HIS A 84 -10.19 5.05 2.84
C HIS A 84 -9.57 5.42 1.49
N PHE A 85 -8.30 5.08 1.26
CA PHE A 85 -7.61 5.38 0.01
C PHE A 85 -8.15 4.60 -1.18
N ILE A 86 -8.54 3.33 -1.00
CA ILE A 86 -9.20 2.56 -2.07
C ILE A 86 -10.49 3.25 -2.52
N ARG A 87 -11.33 3.71 -1.57
CA ARG A 87 -12.59 4.40 -1.88
C ARG A 87 -12.36 5.74 -2.57
N MET A 88 -11.39 6.51 -2.10
CA MET A 88 -11.05 7.83 -2.64
C MET A 88 -10.44 7.76 -4.03
N LEU A 89 -9.48 6.85 -4.24
CA LEU A 89 -8.63 6.82 -5.43
C LEU A 89 -9.11 5.81 -6.48
N LYS A 90 -10.02 4.90 -6.12
CA LYS A 90 -10.59 3.84 -6.98
C LYS A 90 -9.52 3.13 -7.83
N PRO A 91 -8.46 2.60 -7.20
CA PRO A 91 -7.30 2.12 -7.92
C PRO A 91 -7.61 0.93 -8.82
N LYS A 92 -7.00 0.91 -10.00
CA LYS A 92 -7.28 -0.05 -11.09
C LYS A 92 -7.23 -1.52 -10.67
N PHE A 93 -6.31 -1.89 -9.78
CA PHE A 93 -6.08 -3.28 -9.37
C PHE A 93 -6.69 -3.66 -8.01
N ASN A 94 -7.46 -2.79 -7.36
CA ASN A 94 -8.25 -3.16 -6.17
C ASN A 94 -9.69 -3.46 -6.59
N ASN A 95 -10.05 -4.75 -6.62
CA ASN A 95 -11.40 -5.19 -6.95
C ASN A 95 -12.36 -5.15 -5.74
N ARG A 96 -11.86 -4.98 -4.52
CA ARG A 96 -12.63 -4.92 -3.27
C ARG A 96 -12.74 -3.48 -2.78
N TYR A 97 -13.85 -3.14 -2.12
CA TYR A 97 -14.18 -1.82 -1.56
C TYR A 97 -14.43 -0.71 -2.59
N CYS A 98 -14.53 -1.06 -3.88
CA CYS A 98 -14.84 -0.14 -4.98
C CYS A 98 -16.33 -0.19 -5.41
N LEU A 99 -17.14 -1.08 -4.82
CA LEU A 99 -18.57 -1.22 -5.13
C LEU A 99 -19.43 -0.58 -4.03
N GLU A 100 -20.51 0.08 -4.46
CA GLU A 100 -21.47 0.83 -3.62
C GLU A 100 -22.12 -0.07 -2.54
N GLY A 101 -22.36 -1.35 -2.85
CA GLY A 101 -22.90 -2.34 -1.89
C GLY A 101 -21.92 -2.87 -0.84
N GLN A 102 -20.65 -2.44 -0.84
CA GLN A 102 -19.64 -2.80 0.18
C GLN A 102 -19.40 -1.68 1.20
N LEU A 103 -20.32 -0.71 1.26
CA LEU A 103 -20.29 0.43 2.19
C LEU A 103 -20.74 0.06 3.61
N GLU A 104 -21.38 -1.08 3.81
CA GLU A 104 -21.77 -1.53 5.15
C GLU A 104 -20.60 -2.24 5.86
N LEU A 105 -20.01 -1.55 6.83
CA LEU A 105 -19.49 -2.10 8.10
C LEU A 105 -18.79 -0.96 8.88
N PHE A 106 -19.60 0.01 9.30
CA PHE A 106 -19.34 0.84 10.48
C PHE A 106 -20.69 1.07 11.19
N ALA A 107 -21.28 -0.01 11.66
CA ALA A 107 -22.24 0.04 12.75
C ALA A 107 -21.64 -0.81 13.89
N ALA A 108 -20.96 -0.12 14.81
CA ALA A 108 -20.74 -0.47 16.21
C ALA A 108 -19.99 0.70 16.87
#